data_AF-A0A2D5JKA6-F1
#
_entry.id   AF-A0A2D5JKA6-F1
#
_cell.length_a   1.000
_cell.length_b   1.000
_cell.length_c   1.000
_cell.angle_alpha   90.00
_cell.angle_beta   90.00
_cell.angle_gamma   90.00
#
_symmetry.space_group_name_H-M   'P 1'
#
loop_
_entity.id
_entity.type
_entity.pdbx_description
1 polymer ?
#
loop_
_entity_poly.entity_id
_entity_poly.type
_entity_poly.pdbx_seq_one_letter_code
_entity_poly.pdbx_strand_id
1 'polypeptide(L)' 'MIKPKHSFSKKELSIQQYISGLRDGNVSILGRAITLVESTRISHQKKAQAILEECMPYIGKSVRIGITGVPGVGKSTFI' A
#
# COMPACT_ATOMS: atom_id res chain seq x y z
N MET A 1 11.81 18.65 -32.95
CA MET A 1 12.26 18.35 -31.57
C MET A 1 11.07 18.53 -30.64
N ILE A 2 10.34 17.46 -30.34
CA ILE A 2 9.07 17.52 -29.58
C ILE A 2 9.44 17.54 -28.09
N LYS A 3 9.19 18.68 -27.41
CA LYS A 3 9.31 18.78 -25.94
C LYS A 3 8.12 18.02 -25.32
N PRO A 4 8.33 17.06 -24.40
CA PRO A 4 7.22 16.39 -23.73
C PRO A 4 6.45 17.42 -22.88
N LYS A 5 5.14 17.53 -23.16
CA LYS A 5 4.17 18.39 -22.48
C LYS A 5 3.66 17.67 -21.23
N HIS A 6 3.66 18.38 -20.11
CA HIS A 6 3.20 17.97 -18.77
C HIS A 6 3.98 16.81 -18.13
N SER A 7 5.05 17.14 -17.40
CA SER A 7 5.43 16.27 -16.28
C SER A 7 4.31 16.39 -15.24
N PHE A 8 3.51 15.34 -15.10
CA PHE A 8 2.71 15.16 -13.89
C PHE A 8 3.70 14.99 -12.75
N SER A 9 4.17 16.11 -12.18
CA SER A 9 4.98 16.10 -10.96
C SER A 9 4.10 15.53 -9.87
N LYS A 10 4.11 14.20 -9.76
CA LYS A 10 3.35 13.46 -8.77
C LYS A 10 3.95 13.85 -7.43
N LYS A 11 3.30 14.78 -6.73
CA LYS A 11 3.77 15.30 -5.45
C LYS A 11 4.06 14.10 -4.55
N GLU A 12 5.33 13.96 -4.19
CA GLU A 12 5.77 12.82 -3.42
C GLU A 12 5.25 12.97 -2.00
N LEU A 13 4.46 12.01 -1.52
CA LEU A 13 3.90 12.06 -0.17
C LEU A 13 5.02 11.87 0.85
N SER A 14 5.01 12.64 1.93
CA SER A 14 5.85 12.39 3.09
C SER A 14 5.39 11.14 3.84
N ILE A 15 6.25 10.59 4.70
CA ILE A 15 5.89 9.45 5.57
C ILE A 15 4.68 9.81 6.43
N GLN A 16 4.68 10.98 7.05
CA GLN A 16 3.58 11.46 7.88
C GLN A 16 2.24 11.58 7.12
N GLN A 17 2.28 11.97 5.84
CA GLN A 17 1.07 11.97 4.99
C GLN A 17 0.55 10.55 4.72
N TYR A 18 1.44 9.57 4.57
CA TYR A 18 1.02 8.17 4.51
C TYR A 18 0.37 7.74 5.82
N ILE A 19 1.01 8.00 6.97
CA ILE A 19 0.49 7.57 8.27
C ILE A 19 -0.87 8.20 8.59
N SER A 20 -1.03 9.51 8.39
CA SER A 20 -2.34 10.17 8.56
C SER A 20 -3.38 9.53 7.65
N GLY A 21 -3.09 9.42 6.36
CA GLY A 21 -4.05 8.86 5.40
C GLY A 21 -4.44 7.41 5.69
N LEU A 22 -3.50 6.59 6.15
CA LEU A 22 -3.77 5.21 6.56
C LEU A 22 -4.68 5.16 7.80
N ARG A 23 -4.41 6.01 8.80
CA ARG A 23 -5.24 6.11 10.01
C ARG A 23 -6.64 6.63 9.74
N ASP A 24 -6.78 7.51 8.76
CA ASP A 24 -8.06 8.07 8.32
C ASP A 24 -8.85 7.11 7.41
N GLY A 25 -8.30 5.93 7.10
CA GLY A 25 -8.96 4.94 6.23
C GLY A 25 -8.96 5.33 4.74
N ASN A 26 -8.05 6.20 4.31
CA ASN A 26 -7.98 6.63 2.92
C ASN A 26 -7.48 5.50 1.99
N VAL A 27 -8.41 4.89 1.26
CA VAL A 27 -8.15 3.76 0.36
C VAL A 27 -7.15 4.08 -0.77
N SER A 28 -7.10 5.34 -1.24
CA SER A 28 -6.13 5.75 -2.26
C SER A 28 -4.70 5.82 -1.72
N ILE A 29 -4.53 6.31 -0.48
CA ILE A 29 -3.24 6.32 0.21
C ILE A 29 -2.81 4.90 0.55
N LEU A 30 -3.75 4.05 0.99
CA LEU A 30 -3.51 2.61 1.22
C LEU A 30 -2.98 1.93 -0.04
N GLY A 31 -3.64 2.10 -1.18
CA GLY A 31 -3.18 1.52 -2.45
C GLY A 31 -1.76 1.97 -2.82
N ARG A 32 -1.43 3.26 -2.63
CA ARG A 32 -0.08 3.78 -2.86
C ARG A 32 0.96 3.19 -1.90
N ALA A 33 0.60 2.98 -0.64
CA ALA A 33 1.47 2.35 0.36
C ALA A 33 1.74 0.88 0.00
N ILE A 34 0.71 0.12 -0.41
CA ILE A 34 0.85 -1.26 -0.89
C ILE A 34 1.81 -1.30 -2.09
N THR A 35 1.60 -0.45 -3.09
CA THR A 35 2.50 -0.37 -4.25
C THR A 35 3.95 -0.05 -3.87
N LEU A 36 4.18 0.79 -2.86
CA LEU A 36 5.54 1.07 -2.37
C LEU A 36 6.18 -0.17 -1.73
N VAL A 37 5.42 -0.92 -0.93
CA VAL A 37 5.87 -2.15 -0.25
C VAL A 37 6.16 -3.26 -1.26
N GLU A 38 5.33 -3.42 -2.29
CA GLU A 38 5.52 -4.42 -3.36
C GLU A 38 6.64 -4.06 -4.34
N SER A 39 7.14 -2.82 -4.30
CA SER A 39 8.13 -2.37 -5.27
C SER A 39 9.52 -2.96 -5.03
N THR A 40 10.14 -3.43 -6.10
CA THR A 40 11.53 -3.95 -6.10
C THR A 40 12.60 -2.85 -6.13
N ARG A 41 12.22 -1.57 -6.25
CA ARG A 41 13.17 -0.46 -6.33
C ARG A 41 13.71 -0.13 -4.93
N ILE A 42 15.04 -0.11 -4.77
CA ILE A 42 15.73 0.14 -3.48
C ILE A 42 15.26 1.44 -2.80
N SER A 43 15.04 2.50 -3.57
CA SER A 43 14.55 3.78 -3.03
C SER A 43 13.14 3.67 -2.42
N HIS A 44 12.28 2.83 -3.00
CA HIS A 44 10.93 2.59 -2.48
C HIS A 44 10.98 1.72 -1.22
N GLN A 45 11.84 0.69 -1.19
CA GLN A 45 12.00 -0.19 -0.03
C GLN A 45 12.36 0.58 1.24
N LYS A 46 13.30 1.53 1.17
CA LYS A 46 13.66 2.39 2.33
C LYS A 46 12.45 3.16 2.86
N LYS A 47 11.64 3.71 1.96
CA LYS A 47 10.45 4.49 2.32
C LYS A 47 9.33 3.60 2.86
N ALA A 48 9.13 2.42 2.25
CA ALA A 48 8.17 1.43 2.69
C ALA A 48 8.49 0.92 4.10
N GLN A 49 9.77 0.63 4.38
CA GLN A 49 10.23 0.23 5.71
C GLN A 49 9.89 1.28 6.77
N ALA A 50 10.17 2.55 6.50
CA ALA A 50 9.85 3.63 7.43
C ALA A 50 8.33 3.77 7.68
N ILE A 51 7.50 3.59 6.64
CA ILE A 51 6.03 3.57 6.79
C ILE A 51 5.61 2.38 7.65
N LEU A 52 6.16 1.19 7.42
CA LEU A 52 5.84 -0.03 8.18
C LEU A 52 6.20 0.11 9.67
N GLU A 53 7.37 0.67 9.96
CA GLU A 53 7.82 0.94 11.33
C GLU A 53 6.86 1.88 12.07
N GLU A 54 6.46 2.98 11.45
CA GLU A 54 5.48 3.91 12.04
C GLU A 54 4.06 3.29 12.16
N CYS A 55 3.74 2.27 11.36
CA CYS A 55 2.48 1.55 11.46
C CYS A 55 2.43 0.55 12.64
N MET A 56 3.58 0.12 13.19
CA MET A 56 3.66 -0.93 14.22
C MET A 56 2.77 -0.70 15.45
N PRO A 57 2.58 0.52 15.98
CA PRO A 57 1.70 0.75 17.14
C PRO A 57 0.21 0.52 16.86
N TYR A 58 -0.21 0.47 15.59
CA TYR A 58 -1.61 0.44 15.19
C TYR A 58 -2.11 -0.94 14.72
N ILE A 59 -1.22 -1.95 14.68
CA ILE A 59 -1.56 -3.31 14.20
C ILE A 59 -2.23 -4.16 15.29
N GLY A 60 -2.68 -5.36 14.91
CA GLY A 60 -3.19 -6.38 15.85
C GLY A 60 -4.68 -6.26 16.17
N LYS A 61 -5.37 -5.22 15.70
CA LYS A 61 -6.81 -5.03 15.85
C LYS A 61 -7.61 -5.60 14.67
N SER A 62 -7.25 -6.79 14.20
CA SER A 62 -7.95 -7.47 13.11
C SER A 62 -7.88 -8.99 13.25
N VAL A 63 -8.91 -9.66 12.73
CA VAL A 63 -8.93 -11.12 12.61
C VAL A 63 -8.31 -11.50 11.26
N ARG A 64 -7.33 -12.41 11.26
CA ARG A 64 -6.66 -12.89 10.04
C ARG A 64 -7.08 -14.33 9.76
N ILE A 65 -7.85 -14.54 8.70
CA ILE A 65 -8.40 -15.85 8.31
C ILE A 65 -7.74 -16.31 7.01
N GLY A 66 -7.13 -17.49 7.02
CA GLY A 66 -6.62 -18.14 5.83
C GLY A 66 -7.69 -19.03 5.19
N ILE A 67 -7.99 -18.82 3.91
CA ILE A 67 -8.97 -19.62 3.17
C ILE A 67 -8.23 -20.30 2.01
N THR A 68 -8.35 -21.63 1.90
CA THR A 68 -7.71 -22.45 0.87
C THR A 68 -8.68 -23.49 0.31
N GLY A 69 -8.30 -24.15 -0.78
CA GLY A 69 -9.07 -25.19 -1.43
C GLY A 69 -8.70 -25.35 -2.90
N VAL A 70 -9.01 -26.51 -3.47
CA VAL A 70 -8.67 -26.85 -4.87
C VAL A 70 -9.35 -25.90 -5.90
N PRO A 71 -8.83 -25.81 -7.15
CA PRO A 71 -9.51 -25.05 -8.21
C PRO A 71 -10.96 -25.53 -8.38
N GLY A 72 -11.91 -24.61 -8.54
CA GLY A 72 -13.32 -24.93 -8.76
C GLY A 72 -14.18 -25.26 -7.52
N VAL A 73 -13.63 -25.38 -6.30
CA VAL A 73 -14.40 -25.70 -5.06
C VAL A 73 -15.36 -24.59 -4.57
N GLY A 74 -15.53 -23.50 -5.33
CA GLY A 74 -16.45 -22.41 -4.97
C GLY A 74 -15.92 -21.37 -3.97
N LYS A 75 -14.60 -21.29 -3.75
CA LYS A 75 -13.99 -20.32 -2.78
C LYS A 75 -14.44 -18.87 -2.97
N SER A 76 -14.49 -18.37 -4.21
CA SER A 76 -14.89 -16.99 -4.49
C SER A 76 -16.40 -16.74 -4.33
N THR A 77 -17.22 -17.79 -4.34
CA THR A 77 -18.65 -17.69 -4.05
C THR A 77 -18.91 -17.62 -2.54
N PHE A 78 -17.98 -18.15 -1.76
CA PHE A 78 -18.06 -18.17 -0.31
C PHE A 78 -17.61 -16.85 0.36
N ILE A 79 -16.67 -16.12 -0.24
CA ILE A 79 -16.09 -14.84 0.25
C ILE A 79 -16.85 -13.66 -0.35
#